data_AF-H1BCV6-F1
#
_entry.id   AF-H1BCV6-F1
#
_cell.length_a   1.000
_cell.length_b   1.000
_cell.length_c   1.000
_cell.angle_alpha   90.00
_cell.angle_beta   90.00
_cell.angle_gamma   90.00
#
_symmetry.space_group_name_H-M   'P 1'
#
loop_
_entity.id
_entity.type
_entity.pdbx_description
1 polymer ?
#
loop_
_entity_poly.entity_id
_entity_poly.type
_entity_poly.pdbx_seq_one_letter_code
_entity_poly.pdbx_strand_id
1 'polypeptide(L)'
;MHIGLALSGGGMRAAIYHLGVLRYLAQQGLMGRVSHISTVSGASICMGLIYACNANQWPSDTQFLERVLPAVKKCITQKDIQWHALLRLFLQPYYWDKKVNLLAKVMEQRWAVKGCLQDIASCPAWTINTTAYESGKDFRFSSARMGERDSSYVMHPSFALSHAVAASAGFPVLIGPYKLKTDKYIWTDATGTITVRPRDRVLHLWDGGVYDNMGLDPLFTTEQDGGLHRNINYLIVSNASGNIEHKTRKYSFSIENLKRLLDINMDQVESLRSQEVIDFFRRYHNGVYLKIGTTVKEIMQHCALPEEQRDAWIRSSMKEAEVQRVADYKTTLEKVSASDYDAILQHGYEIAKASLSCFGNIA
;
A
#
# COMPACT_ATOMS: atom_id res chain seq x y z
N MET A 1 21.17 2.86 9.61
CA MET A 1 20.34 2.19 8.59
C MET A 1 19.07 3.02 8.38
N HIS A 2 18.72 3.30 7.12
CA HIS A 2 17.53 4.05 6.73
C HIS A 2 16.66 3.15 5.83
N ILE A 3 15.53 2.71 6.39
CA ILE A 3 14.64 1.76 5.76
C ILE A 3 13.64 2.49 4.87
N GLY A 4 13.44 1.99 3.65
CA GLY A 4 12.30 2.28 2.79
C GLY A 4 11.27 1.17 2.89
N LEU A 5 9.99 1.51 2.98
CA LEU A 5 8.88 0.56 2.96
C LEU A 5 8.04 0.78 1.70
N ALA A 6 8.04 -0.19 0.78
CA ALA A 6 7.08 -0.27 -0.32
C ALA A 6 5.94 -1.21 0.08
N LEU A 7 4.71 -0.70 0.16
CA LEU A 7 3.53 -1.44 0.62
C LEU A 7 2.47 -1.47 -0.47
N SER A 8 2.19 -2.67 -0.99
CA SER A 8 1.35 -2.84 -2.16
C SER A 8 -0.16 -2.63 -1.93
N GLY A 9 -0.91 -2.54 -3.03
CA GLY A 9 -2.36 -2.58 -3.00
C GLY A 9 -2.94 -3.96 -2.66
N GLY A 10 -4.27 -4.03 -2.52
CA GLY A 10 -5.00 -5.27 -2.21
C GLY A 10 -6.14 -5.14 -1.19
N GLY A 11 -6.68 -3.94 -0.99
CA GLY A 11 -7.82 -3.69 -0.08
C GLY A 11 -7.50 -3.99 1.38
N MET A 12 -8.49 -4.46 2.15
CA MET A 12 -8.30 -4.73 3.59
C MET A 12 -7.35 -5.89 3.87
N ARG A 13 -7.25 -6.88 2.97
CA ARG A 13 -6.25 -7.94 3.07
C ARG A 13 -4.84 -7.33 3.12
N ALA A 14 -4.53 -6.47 2.17
CA ALA A 14 -3.24 -5.77 2.14
C ALA A 14 -3.03 -4.92 3.38
N ALA A 15 -4.02 -4.13 3.77
CA ALA A 15 -3.94 -3.31 4.97
C ALA A 15 -3.54 -4.12 6.20
N ILE A 16 -4.16 -5.28 6.42
CA ILE A 16 -3.91 -6.13 7.59
C ILE A 16 -2.60 -6.90 7.47
N TYR A 17 -2.24 -7.39 6.28
CA TYR A 17 -0.97 -8.08 6.06
C TYR A 17 0.21 -7.16 6.39
N HIS A 18 0.18 -5.90 5.94
CA HIS A 18 1.21 -4.93 6.26
C HIS A 18 1.27 -4.58 7.76
N LEU A 19 0.15 -4.62 8.50
CA LEU A 19 0.18 -4.49 9.96
C LEU A 19 0.95 -5.62 10.62
N GLY A 20 0.88 -6.84 10.07
CA GLY A 20 1.69 -7.97 10.50
C GLY A 20 3.19 -7.71 10.30
N VAL A 21 3.56 -7.21 9.12
CA VAL A 21 4.96 -6.82 8.82
C VAL A 21 5.45 -5.74 9.78
N LEU A 22 4.68 -4.67 9.96
CA LEU A 22 5.02 -3.57 10.88
C LEU A 22 5.08 -4.01 12.34
N ARG A 23 4.22 -4.96 12.76
CA ARG A 23 4.30 -5.57 14.10
C ARG A 23 5.65 -6.22 14.32
N TYR A 24 6.15 -6.97 13.35
CA TYR A 24 7.48 -7.57 13.47
C TYR A 24 8.58 -6.50 13.52
N LEU A 25 8.54 -5.49 12.64
CA LEU A 25 9.50 -4.39 12.65
C LEU A 25 9.54 -3.66 14.00
N ALA A 26 8.37 -3.37 14.58
CA ALA A 26 8.27 -2.76 15.90
C ALA A 26 8.87 -3.64 17.00
N GLN A 27 8.64 -4.95 16.96
CA GLN A 27 9.26 -5.87 17.93
C GLN A 27 10.79 -5.94 17.81
N GLN A 28 11.33 -5.65 16.63
CA GLN A 28 12.78 -5.56 16.41
C GLN A 28 13.35 -4.16 16.66
N GLY A 29 12.54 -3.18 17.12
CA GLY A 29 13.01 -1.81 17.36
C GLY A 29 13.35 -1.04 16.07
N LEU A 30 12.71 -1.38 14.95
CA LEU A 30 13.04 -0.84 13.63
C LEU A 30 12.14 0.31 13.18
N MET A 31 11.06 0.63 13.90
CA MET A 31 10.12 1.69 13.48
C MET A 31 10.80 3.04 13.36
N GLY A 32 11.75 3.36 14.26
CA GLY A 32 12.55 4.59 14.21
C GLY A 32 13.58 4.63 13.07
N ARG A 33 13.86 3.49 12.42
CA ARG A 33 14.77 3.43 11.25
C ARG A 33 14.03 3.60 9.92
N VAL A 34 12.70 3.59 9.92
CA VAL A 34 11.89 3.84 8.72
C VAL A 34 12.00 5.31 8.34
N SER A 35 12.49 5.56 7.13
CA SER A 35 12.75 6.90 6.60
C SER A 35 11.79 7.28 5.48
N HIS A 36 11.31 6.30 4.72
CA HIS A 36 10.40 6.49 3.59
C HIS A 36 9.34 5.40 3.58
N ILE A 37 8.11 5.78 3.26
CA ILE A 37 7.00 4.87 3.06
C ILE A 37 6.34 5.21 1.72
N SER A 38 6.12 4.21 0.90
CA SER A 38 5.39 4.31 -0.35
C SER A 38 4.22 3.34 -0.30
N THR A 39 3.01 3.85 -0.50
CA THR A 39 1.79 3.03 -0.36
C THR A 39 0.88 3.12 -1.58
N VAL A 40 0.16 2.03 -1.81
CA VAL A 40 -0.87 1.92 -2.84
C VAL A 40 -2.17 1.43 -2.23
N SER A 41 -3.29 2.05 -2.58
CA SER A 41 -4.64 1.53 -2.30
C SER A 41 -4.87 1.14 -0.83
N GLY A 42 -5.10 -0.15 -0.53
CA GLY A 42 -5.28 -0.68 0.81
C GLY A 42 -4.14 -0.35 1.78
N ALA A 43 -2.89 -0.30 1.32
CA ALA A 43 -1.77 0.14 2.15
C ALA A 43 -1.87 1.63 2.52
N SER A 44 -2.39 2.48 1.63
CA SER A 44 -2.63 3.90 1.91
C SER A 44 -3.70 4.06 2.99
N ILE A 45 -4.73 3.21 2.98
CA ILE A 45 -5.75 3.15 4.05
C ILE A 45 -5.11 2.74 5.37
N CYS A 46 -4.27 1.71 5.37
CA CYS A 46 -3.54 1.25 6.55
C CYS A 46 -2.69 2.36 7.17
N MET A 47 -1.89 3.06 6.37
CA MET A 47 -1.07 4.17 6.87
C MET A 47 -1.93 5.33 7.37
N GLY A 48 -3.01 5.68 6.66
CA GLY A 48 -3.96 6.68 7.14
C GLY A 48 -4.53 6.35 8.52
N LEU A 49 -4.85 5.08 8.78
CA LEU A 49 -5.32 4.61 10.08
C LEU A 49 -4.23 4.68 11.17
N ILE A 50 -3.00 4.30 10.86
CA ILE A 50 -1.86 4.36 11.79
C ILE A 50 -1.62 5.81 12.23
N TYR A 51 -1.51 6.73 11.26
CA TYR A 51 -1.34 8.15 11.54
C TYR A 51 -2.52 8.72 12.34
N ALA A 52 -3.76 8.41 11.95
CA ALA A 52 -4.95 8.86 12.67
C ALA A 52 -4.98 8.37 14.14
N CYS A 53 -4.57 7.12 14.39
CA CYS A 53 -4.50 6.57 15.75
C CYS A 53 -3.33 7.11 16.57
N ASN A 54 -2.45 7.90 15.97
CA ASN A 54 -1.23 8.43 16.58
C ASN A 54 -1.09 9.95 16.38
N ALA A 55 -2.21 10.69 16.33
CA ALA A 55 -2.24 12.15 16.20
C ALA A 55 -1.44 12.68 14.99
N ASN A 56 -1.56 12.01 13.85
CA ASN A 56 -0.84 12.29 12.60
C ASN A 56 0.70 12.22 12.73
N GLN A 57 1.21 11.54 13.75
CA GLN A 57 2.63 11.24 13.93
C GLN A 57 2.95 9.78 13.58
N TRP A 58 4.20 9.52 13.20
CA TRP A 58 4.70 8.15 13.09
C TRP A 58 4.94 7.56 14.49
N PRO A 59 4.42 6.36 14.80
CA PRO A 59 4.58 5.78 16.13
C PRO A 59 5.99 5.23 16.36
N SER A 60 6.49 5.39 17.58
CA SER A 60 7.60 4.57 18.09
C SER A 60 7.18 3.11 18.20
N ASP A 61 8.16 2.21 18.38
CA ASP A 61 7.94 0.77 18.48
C ASP A 61 6.91 0.40 19.57
N THR A 62 7.05 0.98 20.77
CA THR A 62 6.14 0.76 21.91
C THR A 62 4.75 1.32 21.65
N GLN A 63 4.68 2.56 21.14
CA GLN A 63 3.39 3.18 20.77
C GLN A 63 2.67 2.35 19.70
N PHE A 64 3.40 1.81 18.73
CA PHE A 64 2.82 0.98 17.68
C PHE A 64 2.20 -0.28 18.27
N LEU A 65 2.95 -1.03 19.08
CA LEU A 65 2.53 -2.31 19.62
C LEU A 65 1.40 -2.17 20.65
N GLU A 66 1.50 -1.21 21.57
CA GLU A 66 0.60 -1.13 22.73
C GLU A 66 -0.66 -0.30 22.46
N ARG A 67 -0.57 0.70 21.57
CA ARG A 67 -1.67 1.65 21.32
C ARG A 67 -2.20 1.59 19.90
N VAL A 68 -1.34 1.78 18.90
CA VAL A 68 -1.79 1.97 17.51
C VAL A 68 -2.35 0.68 16.94
N LEU A 69 -1.61 -0.44 17.03
CA LEU A 69 -2.03 -1.71 16.45
C LEU A 69 -3.39 -2.20 17.02
N PRO A 70 -3.63 -2.16 18.36
CA PRO A 70 -4.95 -2.46 18.91
C PRO A 70 -6.05 -1.48 18.46
N ALA A 71 -5.75 -0.18 18.37
CA ALA A 71 -6.70 0.82 17.90
C ALA A 71 -7.09 0.62 16.43
N VAL A 72 -6.12 0.30 15.57
CA VAL A 72 -6.35 -0.02 14.15
C VAL A 72 -7.17 -1.30 14.03
N LYS A 73 -6.85 -2.36 14.80
CA LYS A 73 -7.67 -3.58 14.88
C LYS A 73 -9.13 -3.24 15.20
N LYS A 74 -9.36 -2.37 16.18
CA LYS A 74 -10.70 -1.93 16.56
C LYS A 74 -11.41 -1.19 15.41
N CYS A 75 -10.72 -0.30 14.71
CA CYS A 75 -11.29 0.40 13.55
C CYS A 75 -11.67 -0.56 12.41
N ILE A 76 -10.85 -1.58 12.14
CA ILE A 76 -11.07 -2.53 11.03
C ILE A 76 -12.16 -3.56 11.36
N THR A 77 -12.19 -4.06 12.60
CA THR A 77 -13.08 -5.17 13.00
C THR A 77 -14.41 -4.70 13.57
N GLN A 78 -14.51 -3.50 14.14
CA GLN A 78 -15.75 -3.03 14.81
C GLN A 78 -16.49 -1.96 14.01
N LYS A 79 -15.76 -1.03 13.38
CA LYS A 79 -16.37 0.05 12.63
C LYS A 79 -16.55 -0.40 11.19
N ASP A 80 -17.78 -0.80 10.87
CA ASP A 80 -18.20 -0.89 9.47
C ASP A 80 -17.94 0.49 8.82
N ILE A 81 -17.11 0.52 7.77
CA ILE A 81 -17.45 1.34 6.62
C ILE A 81 -18.87 0.86 6.31
N GLN A 82 -19.87 1.74 6.41
CA GLN A 82 -21.25 1.37 6.07
C GLN A 82 -21.32 1.09 4.58
N TRP A 83 -20.77 -0.05 4.16
CA TRP A 83 -20.83 -0.57 2.82
C TRP A 83 -22.26 -0.68 2.41
N HIS A 84 -23.21 -0.91 3.31
CA HIS A 84 -24.64 -0.85 2.98
C HIS A 84 -25.10 0.55 2.53
N ALA A 85 -24.62 1.64 3.14
CA ALA A 85 -24.94 3.01 2.73
C ALA A 85 -24.18 3.40 1.45
N LEU A 86 -22.91 3.02 1.38
CA LEU A 86 -22.08 3.16 0.20
C LEU A 86 -22.62 2.33 -0.98
N LEU A 87 -23.07 1.08 -0.78
CA LEU A 87 -23.63 0.13 -1.77
C LEU A 87 -24.92 0.68 -2.36
N ARG A 88 -25.80 1.24 -1.52
CA ARG A 88 -27.00 1.94 -1.98
C ARG A 88 -26.65 3.11 -2.90
N LEU A 89 -25.54 3.81 -2.63
CA LEU A 89 -25.02 4.88 -3.47
C LEU A 89 -24.20 4.33 -4.66
N PHE A 90 -23.58 3.14 -4.55
CA PHE A 90 -22.83 2.46 -5.61
C PHE A 90 -23.72 1.93 -6.73
N LEU A 91 -24.95 1.52 -6.38
CA LEU A 91 -25.99 1.06 -7.31
C LEU A 91 -26.68 2.23 -8.04
N GLN A 92 -26.51 3.47 -7.60
CA GLN A 92 -27.07 4.64 -8.26
C GLN A 92 -26.06 5.23 -9.29
N PRO A 93 -26.39 5.23 -10.59
CA PRO A 93 -25.48 5.71 -11.65
C PRO A 93 -24.98 7.15 -11.44
N TYR A 94 -25.80 7.99 -10.80
CA TYR A 94 -25.51 9.41 -10.55
C TYR A 94 -24.30 9.67 -9.63
N TYR A 95 -23.91 8.70 -8.80
CA TYR A 95 -22.85 8.87 -7.81
C TYR A 95 -21.50 8.28 -8.24
N TRP A 96 -21.37 7.77 -9.47
CA TRP A 96 -20.12 7.16 -9.97
C TRP A 96 -18.89 8.04 -9.74
N ASP A 97 -19.02 9.34 -10.02
CA ASP A 97 -17.93 10.33 -9.87
C ASP A 97 -17.79 10.91 -8.45
N LYS A 98 -18.62 10.49 -7.50
CA LYS A 98 -18.68 11.02 -6.12
C LYS A 98 -18.32 9.98 -5.06
N LYS A 99 -18.20 8.71 -5.44
CA LYS A 99 -17.86 7.57 -4.57
C LYS A 99 -16.54 7.76 -3.82
N VAL A 100 -15.49 8.26 -4.49
CA VAL A 100 -14.21 8.54 -3.81
C VAL A 100 -14.36 9.59 -2.71
N ASN A 101 -15.09 10.68 -2.97
CA ASN A 101 -15.35 11.72 -1.98
C ASN A 101 -16.14 11.19 -0.78
N LEU A 102 -17.07 10.27 -1.03
CA LEU A 102 -17.82 9.61 0.04
C LEU A 102 -16.93 8.68 0.87
N LEU A 103 -16.03 7.92 0.24
CA LEU A 103 -15.04 7.11 0.93
C LEU A 103 -14.17 7.99 1.85
N ALA A 104 -13.65 9.11 1.33
CA ALA A 104 -12.88 10.07 2.14
C ALA A 104 -13.67 10.56 3.37
N LYS A 105 -14.94 10.95 3.18
CA LYS A 105 -15.82 11.37 4.28
C LYS A 105 -16.06 10.27 5.31
N VAL A 106 -16.22 9.02 4.88
CA VAL A 106 -16.37 7.88 5.81
C VAL A 106 -15.09 7.67 6.62
N MET A 107 -13.92 7.76 5.99
CA MET A 107 -12.63 7.66 6.68
C MET A 107 -12.46 8.77 7.74
N GLU A 108 -12.84 10.01 7.42
CA GLU A 108 -12.81 11.13 8.37
C GLU A 108 -13.74 10.91 9.58
N GLN A 109 -14.99 10.50 9.32
CA GLN A 109 -16.02 10.43 10.35
C GLN A 109 -15.90 9.19 11.22
N ARG A 110 -15.57 8.04 10.64
CA ARG A 110 -15.54 6.75 11.35
C ARG A 110 -14.16 6.43 11.88
N TRP A 111 -13.13 6.69 11.08
CA TRP A 111 -11.77 6.30 11.40
C TRP A 111 -10.89 7.45 11.83
N ALA A 112 -11.44 8.67 11.92
CA ALA A 112 -10.75 9.87 12.37
C ALA A 112 -9.50 10.19 11.53
N VAL A 113 -9.44 9.74 10.27
CA VAL A 113 -8.40 10.12 9.31
C VAL A 113 -8.67 11.56 8.90
N LYS A 114 -8.18 12.50 9.70
CA LYS A 114 -8.40 13.94 9.58
C LYS A 114 -7.07 14.67 9.49
N GLY A 115 -7.10 15.85 8.88
CA GLY A 115 -5.94 16.72 8.72
C GLY A 115 -5.55 16.90 7.26
N CYS A 116 -4.64 17.82 7.06
CA CYS A 116 -3.96 18.08 5.81
C CYS A 116 -2.78 17.12 5.63
N LEU A 117 -2.37 16.87 4.38
CA LEU A 117 -1.10 16.20 4.10
C LEU A 117 0.09 16.88 4.81
N GLN A 118 0.02 18.20 4.99
CA GLN A 118 1.05 18.97 5.70
C GLN A 118 1.06 18.74 7.22
N ASP A 119 -0.03 18.26 7.80
CA ASP A 119 -0.13 18.00 9.25
C ASP A 119 0.52 16.65 9.64
N ILE A 120 0.91 15.86 8.65
CA ILE A 120 1.53 14.55 8.84
C ILE A 120 3.02 14.75 9.12
N ALA A 121 3.56 13.97 10.06
CA ALA A 121 4.99 13.95 10.33
C ALA A 121 5.81 13.85 9.03
N SER A 122 6.88 14.65 8.95
CA SER A 122 7.78 14.66 7.81
C SER A 122 8.71 13.45 7.75
N CYS A 123 8.86 12.72 8.87
CA CYS A 123 9.63 11.49 8.96
C CYS A 123 8.77 10.36 9.56
N PRO A 124 8.64 9.21 8.86
CA PRO A 124 9.15 8.95 7.52
C PRO A 124 8.43 9.77 6.45
N ALA A 125 9.13 10.08 5.36
CA ALA A 125 8.53 10.70 4.19
C ALA A 125 7.52 9.72 3.58
N TRP A 126 6.24 10.08 3.60
CA TRP A 126 5.16 9.24 3.08
C TRP A 126 4.71 9.69 1.70
N THR A 127 4.78 8.77 0.74
CA THR A 127 4.25 8.89 -0.62
C THR A 127 3.02 8.02 -0.79
N ILE A 128 1.91 8.64 -1.18
CA ILE A 128 0.65 7.99 -1.52
C ILE A 128 0.52 7.99 -3.04
N ASN A 129 0.50 6.81 -3.66
CA ASN A 129 0.54 6.68 -5.11
C ASN A 129 -0.87 6.59 -5.72
N THR A 130 -1.04 7.28 -6.85
CA THR A 130 -2.22 7.28 -7.72
C THR A 130 -1.78 7.24 -9.18
N THR A 131 -2.73 7.01 -10.08
CA THR A 131 -2.50 7.04 -11.53
C THR A 131 -3.31 8.17 -12.16
N ALA A 132 -2.66 9.11 -12.85
CA ALA A 132 -3.34 10.16 -13.60
C ALA A 132 -3.82 9.61 -14.94
N TYR A 133 -5.13 9.72 -15.18
CA TYR A 133 -5.77 9.22 -16.40
C TYR A 133 -5.29 9.98 -17.64
N GLU A 134 -5.20 11.31 -17.54
CA GLU A 134 -4.92 12.20 -18.68
C GLU A 134 -3.52 11.97 -19.26
N SER A 135 -2.52 11.76 -18.41
CA SER A 135 -1.14 11.53 -18.81
C SER A 135 -0.79 10.04 -18.92
N GLY A 136 -1.56 9.15 -18.27
CA GLY A 136 -1.21 7.74 -18.11
C GLY A 136 0.02 7.54 -17.21
N LYS A 137 0.37 8.53 -16.39
CA LYS A 137 1.56 8.53 -15.53
C LYS A 137 1.20 8.43 -14.06
N ASP A 138 2.22 8.18 -13.26
CA ASP A 138 2.12 8.20 -11.81
C ASP A 138 1.83 9.63 -11.31
N PHE A 139 0.89 9.71 -10.37
CA PHE A 139 0.60 10.93 -9.63
C PHE A 139 0.76 10.63 -8.15
N ARG A 140 1.52 11.46 -7.44
CA ARG A 140 1.92 11.20 -6.06
C ARG A 140 1.41 12.29 -5.15
N PHE A 141 0.98 11.91 -3.96
CA PHE A 141 0.70 12.82 -2.85
C PHE A 141 1.72 12.61 -1.73
N SER A 142 2.19 13.69 -1.14
CA SER A 142 3.02 13.72 0.07
C SER A 142 2.84 15.06 0.77
N SER A 143 3.36 15.18 2.00
CA SER A 143 3.40 16.46 2.72
C SER A 143 4.23 17.52 2.00
N ALA A 144 5.28 17.10 1.26
CA ALA A 144 6.19 17.99 0.55
C ALA A 144 5.67 18.41 -0.83
N ARG A 145 5.06 17.48 -1.58
CA ARG A 145 4.61 17.71 -2.97
C ARG A 145 3.42 16.86 -3.37
N MET A 146 2.64 17.37 -4.31
CA MET A 146 1.56 16.67 -4.99
C MET A 146 1.64 16.88 -6.49
N GLY A 147 1.72 15.84 -7.31
CA GLY A 147 1.86 15.98 -8.77
C GLY A 147 2.49 14.77 -9.45
N GLU A 148 2.92 14.98 -10.70
CA GLU A 148 3.50 13.95 -11.57
C GLU A 148 5.02 14.04 -11.66
N ARG A 149 5.70 12.90 -11.49
CA ARG A 149 7.09 12.57 -11.89
C ARG A 149 7.92 13.72 -12.51
N ASP A 150 7.70 13.87 -13.80
CA ASP A 150 8.58 14.58 -14.72
C ASP A 150 7.82 15.70 -15.43
N SER A 151 6.75 16.19 -14.81
CA SER A 151 5.82 17.14 -15.41
C SER A 151 5.66 18.37 -14.52
N SER A 152 4.72 18.33 -13.58
CA SER A 152 4.40 19.48 -12.74
C SER A 152 3.88 19.07 -11.37
N TYR A 153 4.12 19.93 -10.38
CA TYR A 153 3.81 19.66 -8.98
C TYR A 153 3.28 20.88 -8.27
N VAL A 154 2.53 20.62 -7.20
CA VAL A 154 2.17 21.59 -6.17
C VAL A 154 3.10 21.36 -4.99
N MET A 155 3.87 22.38 -4.61
CA MET A 155 4.70 22.38 -3.41
C MET A 155 3.84 22.61 -2.17
N HIS A 156 4.10 21.86 -1.09
CA HIS A 156 3.39 21.94 0.19
C HIS A 156 1.86 22.03 0.02
N PRO A 157 1.23 20.99 -0.56
CA PRO A 157 -0.17 21.05 -0.95
C PRO A 157 -1.09 21.16 0.27
N SER A 158 -1.98 22.16 0.29
CA SER A 158 -3.09 22.21 1.24
C SER A 158 -4.19 21.23 0.81
N PHE A 159 -3.95 19.93 0.99
CA PHE A 159 -4.81 18.84 0.55
C PHE A 159 -5.20 17.93 1.70
N ALA A 160 -6.46 17.50 1.76
CA ALA A 160 -6.95 16.65 2.84
C ALA A 160 -6.37 15.22 2.74
N LEU A 161 -5.84 14.69 3.84
CA LEU A 161 -5.24 13.35 3.90
C LEU A 161 -6.26 12.25 3.49
N SER A 162 -7.48 12.33 4.00
CA SER A 162 -8.58 11.42 3.68
C SER A 162 -8.83 11.30 2.18
N HIS A 163 -8.77 12.42 1.46
CA HIS A 163 -8.95 12.48 0.02
C HIS A 163 -7.77 11.87 -0.74
N ALA A 164 -6.54 12.05 -0.26
CA ALA A 164 -5.35 11.48 -0.91
C ALA A 164 -5.37 9.95 -0.80
N VAL A 165 -5.68 9.46 0.41
CA VAL A 165 -5.83 8.03 0.66
C VAL A 165 -6.99 7.44 -0.15
N ALA A 166 -8.14 8.12 -0.20
CA ALA A 166 -9.28 7.67 -0.99
C ALA A 166 -9.00 7.67 -2.50
N ALA A 167 -8.23 8.65 -3.01
CA ALA A 167 -7.81 8.68 -4.41
C ALA A 167 -6.90 7.48 -4.73
N SER A 168 -5.94 7.17 -3.84
CA SER A 168 -5.07 5.99 -3.96
C SER A 168 -5.83 4.66 -3.95
N ALA A 169 -6.99 4.61 -3.29
CA ALA A 169 -7.88 3.47 -3.27
C ALA A 169 -9.00 3.53 -4.34
N GLY A 170 -8.94 4.47 -5.29
CA GLY A 170 -9.93 4.71 -6.34
C GLY A 170 -9.96 3.63 -7.42
N PHE A 171 -10.14 2.36 -7.05
CA PHE A 171 -10.02 1.24 -7.98
C PHE A 171 -11.08 1.33 -9.10
N PRO A 172 -10.69 1.18 -10.39
CA PRO A 172 -11.56 1.61 -11.48
C PRO A 172 -12.95 0.99 -11.53
N VAL A 173 -13.04 -0.28 -11.18
CA VAL A 173 -14.28 -1.04 -11.24
C VAL A 173 -15.12 -0.89 -9.97
N LEU A 174 -14.50 -0.49 -8.86
CA LEU A 174 -15.16 -0.45 -7.54
C LEU A 174 -15.56 0.98 -7.20
N ILE A 175 -14.58 1.88 -7.08
CA ILE A 175 -14.74 3.18 -6.45
C ILE A 175 -14.84 4.30 -7.47
N GLY A 176 -14.09 4.26 -8.57
CA GLY A 176 -14.06 5.37 -9.53
C GLY A 176 -12.91 6.35 -9.25
N PRO A 177 -12.73 7.36 -10.12
CA PRO A 177 -11.61 8.29 -10.03
C PRO A 177 -11.90 9.45 -9.06
N TYR A 178 -10.84 9.97 -8.46
CA TYR A 178 -10.86 11.27 -7.79
C TYR A 178 -10.70 12.39 -8.81
N LYS A 179 -11.57 13.41 -8.76
CA LYS A 179 -11.49 14.58 -9.63
C LYS A 179 -10.74 15.71 -8.93
N LEU A 180 -9.47 15.90 -9.29
CA LEU A 180 -8.64 16.98 -8.79
C LEU A 180 -8.79 18.21 -9.69
N LYS A 181 -9.35 19.30 -9.16
CA LYS A 181 -9.40 20.59 -9.87
C LYS A 181 -8.04 21.28 -9.78
N THR A 182 -7.41 21.52 -10.92
CA THR A 182 -6.04 22.05 -10.99
C THR A 182 -5.97 23.55 -10.71
N ASP A 183 -7.05 24.28 -11.00
CA ASP A 183 -7.19 25.73 -10.79
C ASP A 183 -7.14 26.17 -9.31
N LYS A 184 -7.26 25.22 -8.37
CA LYS A 184 -7.19 25.48 -6.93
C LYS A 184 -5.76 25.55 -6.38
N TYR A 185 -4.75 25.24 -7.19
CA TYR A 185 -3.37 25.13 -6.74
C TYR A 185 -2.42 25.89 -7.66
N ILE A 186 -1.28 26.28 -7.10
CA ILE A 186 -0.15 26.84 -7.85
C ILE A 186 0.76 25.68 -8.22
N TRP A 187 0.97 25.49 -9.52
CA TRP A 187 1.80 24.41 -10.04
C TRP A 187 3.16 24.95 -10.44
N THR A 188 4.19 24.15 -10.22
CA THR A 188 5.57 24.43 -10.60
C THR A 188 6.08 23.32 -11.52
N ASP A 189 7.11 23.63 -12.29
CA ASP A 189 7.88 22.66 -13.05
C ASP A 189 8.60 21.66 -12.13
N ALA A 190 9.30 20.69 -12.73
CA ALA A 190 10.06 19.67 -12.00
C ALA A 190 11.17 20.27 -11.11
N THR A 191 11.67 21.47 -11.40
CA THR A 191 12.66 22.16 -10.56
C THR A 191 12.03 22.87 -9.35
N GLY A 192 10.71 23.09 -9.35
CA GLY A 192 10.02 23.86 -8.33
C GLY A 192 10.18 25.38 -8.47
N THR A 193 10.79 25.85 -9.55
CA THR A 193 11.22 27.25 -9.70
C THR A 193 10.26 28.06 -10.57
N ILE A 194 9.69 27.42 -11.59
CA ILE A 194 8.87 28.10 -12.60
C ILE A 194 7.43 27.72 -12.38
N THR A 195 6.56 28.72 -12.17
CA THR A 195 5.12 28.49 -12.16
C THR A 195 4.64 28.05 -13.54
N VAL A 196 3.99 26.91 -13.59
CA VAL A 196 3.42 26.33 -14.82
C VAL A 196 1.91 26.28 -14.70
N ARG A 197 1.24 26.28 -15.85
CA ARG A 197 -0.20 26.03 -15.91
C ARG A 197 -0.43 24.59 -16.39
N PRO A 198 -1.09 23.74 -15.60
CA PRO A 198 -1.47 22.41 -16.07
C PRO A 198 -2.31 22.51 -17.33
N ARG A 199 -2.09 21.58 -18.25
CA ARG A 199 -2.84 21.49 -19.51
C ARG A 199 -4.33 21.30 -19.26
N ASP A 200 -4.66 20.44 -18.31
CA ASP A 200 -6.02 20.04 -17.99
C ASP A 200 -6.55 20.80 -16.77
N ARG A 201 -7.81 21.24 -16.84
CA ARG A 201 -8.49 21.93 -15.72
C ARG A 201 -8.88 20.97 -14.59
N VAL A 202 -9.01 19.68 -14.91
CA VAL A 202 -9.36 18.62 -13.98
C VAL A 202 -8.53 17.40 -14.32
N LEU A 203 -7.87 16.82 -13.32
CA LEU A 203 -7.19 15.53 -13.43
C LEU A 203 -8.06 14.43 -12.80
N HIS A 204 -8.14 13.28 -13.46
CA HIS A 204 -8.82 12.09 -12.95
C HIS A 204 -7.80 11.10 -12.40
N LEU A 205 -7.76 10.98 -11.08
CA LEU A 205 -6.80 10.14 -10.38
C LEU A 205 -7.44 8.80 -10.01
N TRP A 206 -6.88 7.72 -10.52
CA TRP A 206 -7.27 6.36 -10.19
C TRP A 206 -6.31 5.74 -9.19
N ASP A 207 -6.65 4.53 -8.73
CA ASP A 207 -5.80 3.70 -7.88
C ASP A 207 -4.36 3.62 -8.43
N GLY A 208 -3.38 3.73 -7.53
CA GLY A 208 -1.97 3.66 -7.89
C GLY A 208 -1.56 2.32 -8.48
N GLY A 209 -2.32 1.26 -8.20
CA GLY A 209 -2.06 -0.08 -8.72
C GLY A 209 -2.21 -0.23 -10.23
N VAL A 210 -2.91 0.70 -10.88
CA VAL A 210 -2.99 0.72 -12.35
C VAL A 210 -1.62 0.99 -12.97
N TYR A 211 -0.76 1.77 -12.31
CA TYR A 211 0.58 2.11 -12.78
C TYR A 211 1.67 1.26 -12.10
N ASP A 212 1.71 1.25 -10.77
CA ASP A 212 2.68 0.49 -9.97
C ASP A 212 2.03 0.05 -8.66
N ASN A 213 1.57 -1.19 -8.62
CA ASN A 213 0.84 -1.73 -7.47
C ASN A 213 1.71 -2.01 -6.25
N MET A 214 3.03 -2.13 -6.41
CA MET A 214 3.94 -2.30 -5.29
C MET A 214 4.41 -0.96 -4.71
N GLY A 215 4.22 0.15 -5.43
CA GLY A 215 4.68 1.47 -5.01
C GLY A 215 6.20 1.55 -4.90
N LEU A 216 6.91 0.90 -5.82
CA LEU A 216 8.37 0.87 -5.89
C LEU A 216 8.95 2.16 -6.46
N ASP A 217 8.29 2.78 -7.43
CA ASP A 217 8.82 3.92 -8.18
C ASP A 217 9.31 5.12 -7.33
N PRO A 218 8.72 5.42 -6.15
CA PRO A 218 9.26 6.44 -5.24
C PRO A 218 10.56 6.05 -4.52
N LEU A 219 10.85 4.76 -4.39
CA LEU A 219 11.91 4.22 -3.53
C LEU A 219 13.03 3.52 -4.32
N PHE A 220 12.73 3.04 -5.52
CA PHE A 220 13.58 2.20 -6.34
C PHE A 220 13.55 2.66 -7.81
N THR A 221 14.72 2.81 -8.41
CA THR A 221 14.91 3.04 -9.85
C THR A 221 15.58 1.84 -10.48
N THR A 222 15.30 1.61 -11.78
CA THR A 222 15.98 0.62 -12.62
C THR A 222 17.01 1.27 -13.56
N GLU A 223 17.16 2.59 -13.50
CA GLU A 223 18.19 3.31 -14.26
C GLU A 223 19.59 2.97 -13.73
N GLN A 224 20.60 2.94 -14.63
CA GLN A 224 22.03 2.80 -14.31
C GLN A 224 22.32 1.68 -13.28
N ASP A 225 21.96 0.44 -13.63
CA ASP A 225 22.09 -0.79 -12.81
C ASP A 225 21.14 -0.94 -11.61
N GLY A 226 20.18 -0.01 -11.50
CA GLY A 226 19.18 0.03 -10.45
C GLY A 226 19.73 0.62 -9.15
N GLY A 227 18.84 1.24 -8.38
CA GLY A 227 19.26 1.95 -7.17
C GLY A 227 18.12 2.30 -6.24
N LEU A 228 18.45 2.48 -4.97
CA LEU A 228 17.54 3.00 -3.96
C LEU A 228 17.55 4.53 -3.98
N HIS A 229 16.44 5.13 -3.56
CA HIS A 229 16.39 6.57 -3.29
C HIS A 229 17.53 6.98 -2.35
N ARG A 230 18.15 8.14 -2.57
CA ARG A 230 19.43 8.56 -1.94
C ARG A 230 19.46 8.48 -0.41
N ASN A 231 18.31 8.57 0.23
CA ASN A 231 18.15 8.54 1.68
C ASN A 231 17.69 7.17 2.23
N ILE A 232 17.77 6.12 1.41
CA ILE A 232 17.39 4.75 1.75
C ILE A 232 18.59 3.87 1.47
N ASN A 233 18.97 3.03 2.44
CA ASN A 233 20.02 2.03 2.27
C ASN A 233 19.56 0.61 2.54
N TYR A 234 18.28 0.43 2.90
CA TYR A 234 17.65 -0.87 3.02
C TYR A 234 16.18 -0.79 2.57
N LEU A 235 15.73 -1.65 1.65
CA LEU A 235 14.36 -1.63 1.13
C LEU A 235 13.59 -2.88 1.56
N ILE A 236 12.43 -2.68 2.18
CA ILE A 236 11.47 -3.75 2.46
C ILE A 236 10.29 -3.57 1.52
N VAL A 237 10.07 -4.56 0.65
CA VAL A 237 8.92 -4.60 -0.25
C VAL A 237 7.93 -5.60 0.32
N SER A 238 6.77 -5.10 0.77
CA SER A 238 5.67 -5.92 1.25
C SER A 238 4.58 -5.96 0.20
N ASN A 239 4.43 -7.13 -0.43
CA ASN A 239 3.47 -7.39 -1.48
C ASN A 239 2.33 -8.29 -0.97
N ALA A 240 1.16 -7.69 -0.85
CA ALA A 240 -0.09 -8.33 -0.41
C ALA A 240 -1.11 -8.53 -1.53
N SER A 241 -0.69 -8.44 -2.80
CA SER A 241 -1.49 -8.85 -3.94
C SER A 241 -1.65 -10.37 -3.93
N GLY A 242 -2.90 -10.84 -3.99
CA GLY A 242 -3.19 -12.26 -4.14
C GLY A 242 -2.82 -12.76 -5.53
N ASN A 243 -2.76 -14.08 -5.69
CA ASN A 243 -2.45 -14.68 -6.98
C ASN A 243 -3.65 -14.60 -7.94
N ILE A 244 -3.38 -14.54 -9.24
CA ILE A 244 -4.41 -14.67 -10.25
C ILE A 244 -4.90 -16.12 -10.33
N GLU A 245 -6.11 -16.37 -9.84
CA GLU A 245 -6.79 -17.66 -10.01
C GLU A 245 -7.16 -17.94 -11.48
N HIS A 246 -7.26 -19.21 -11.85
CA HIS A 246 -7.88 -19.65 -13.09
C HIS A 246 -9.38 -19.35 -13.08
N LYS A 247 -9.90 -18.65 -14.11
CA LYS A 247 -11.33 -18.30 -14.24
C LYS A 247 -11.86 -18.61 -15.63
N THR A 248 -13.02 -19.26 -15.69
CA THR A 248 -13.73 -19.49 -16.95
C THR A 248 -14.38 -18.18 -17.42
N ARG A 249 -14.19 -17.84 -18.69
CA ARG A 249 -14.75 -16.63 -19.31
C ARG A 249 -16.27 -16.69 -19.31
N LYS A 250 -16.92 -15.61 -18.85
CA LYS A 250 -18.37 -15.42 -19.07
C LYS A 250 -18.60 -14.88 -20.48
N TYR A 251 -19.55 -15.46 -21.21
CA TYR A 251 -19.79 -15.18 -22.63
C TYR A 251 -20.44 -13.80 -22.93
N SER A 252 -20.82 -13.02 -21.92
CA SER A 252 -21.41 -11.68 -22.08
C SER A 252 -20.40 -10.53 -21.94
N PHE A 253 -20.74 -9.35 -22.47
CA PHE A 253 -20.07 -8.09 -22.11
C PHE A 253 -20.33 -7.79 -20.63
N SER A 254 -19.44 -8.28 -19.76
CA SER A 254 -19.52 -8.13 -18.30
C SER A 254 -18.39 -7.24 -17.80
N ILE A 255 -18.69 -6.33 -16.87
CA ILE A 255 -17.69 -5.54 -16.11
C ILE A 255 -16.66 -6.45 -15.43
N GLU A 256 -17.04 -7.68 -15.09
CA GLU A 256 -16.13 -8.69 -14.54
C GLU A 256 -15.06 -9.14 -15.54
N ASN A 257 -15.39 -9.20 -16.84
CA ASN A 257 -14.42 -9.53 -17.89
C ASN A 257 -13.42 -8.38 -18.07
N LEU A 258 -13.87 -7.12 -18.02
CA LEU A 258 -12.98 -5.96 -18.09
C LEU A 258 -12.06 -5.90 -16.85
N LYS A 259 -12.62 -6.14 -15.66
CA LYS A 259 -11.85 -6.27 -14.42
C LYS A 259 -10.78 -7.35 -14.57
N ARG A 260 -11.14 -8.52 -15.11
CA ARG A 260 -10.17 -9.62 -15.32
C ARG A 260 -9.04 -9.22 -16.26
N LEU A 261 -9.32 -8.48 -17.35
CA LEU A 261 -8.27 -7.99 -18.25
C LEU A 261 -7.33 -6.99 -17.56
N LEU A 262 -7.88 -6.10 -16.73
CA LEU A 262 -7.07 -5.19 -15.91
C LEU A 262 -6.21 -5.96 -14.90
N ASP A 263 -6.81 -6.91 -14.18
CA ASP A 263 -6.11 -7.75 -13.20
C ASP A 263 -4.93 -8.49 -13.87
N ILE A 264 -5.12 -9.09 -15.05
CA ILE A 264 -4.07 -9.78 -15.80
C ILE A 264 -2.90 -8.84 -16.14
N ASN A 265 -3.17 -7.65 -16.65
CA ASN A 265 -2.11 -6.71 -16.99
C ASN A 265 -1.35 -6.24 -15.75
N MET A 266 -2.07 -5.94 -14.67
CA MET A 266 -1.46 -5.52 -13.40
C MET A 266 -0.55 -6.62 -12.81
N ASP A 267 -0.97 -7.88 -12.87
CA ASP A 267 -0.16 -9.02 -12.40
C ASP A 267 1.09 -9.25 -13.26
N GLN A 268 1.01 -9.06 -14.57
CA GLN A 268 2.19 -9.13 -15.43
C GLN A 268 3.20 -8.03 -15.10
N VAL A 269 2.74 -6.79 -14.92
CA VAL A 269 3.61 -5.68 -14.49
C VAL A 269 4.22 -5.96 -13.12
N GLU A 270 3.41 -6.43 -12.17
CA GLU A 270 3.87 -6.78 -10.83
C GLU A 270 4.93 -7.89 -10.86
N SER A 271 4.71 -8.94 -11.67
CA SER A 271 5.64 -10.06 -11.82
C SER A 271 7.00 -9.59 -12.37
N LEU A 272 7.01 -8.80 -13.44
CA LEU A 272 8.24 -8.23 -14.02
C LEU A 272 8.98 -7.36 -13.00
N ARG A 273 8.28 -6.41 -12.36
CA ARG A 273 8.88 -5.52 -11.34
C ARG A 273 9.38 -6.30 -10.12
N SER A 274 8.72 -7.39 -9.74
CA SER A 274 9.16 -8.22 -8.62
C SER A 274 10.48 -8.94 -8.91
N GLN A 275 10.66 -9.43 -10.14
CA GLN A 275 11.91 -10.07 -10.57
C GLN A 275 13.07 -9.07 -10.53
N GLU A 276 12.87 -7.86 -11.07
CA GLU A 276 13.87 -6.78 -11.06
C GLU A 276 14.35 -6.47 -9.63
N VAL A 277 13.41 -6.31 -8.69
CA VAL A 277 13.71 -6.01 -7.29
C VAL A 277 14.40 -7.19 -6.59
N ILE A 278 13.94 -8.41 -6.82
CA ILE A 278 14.54 -9.61 -6.21
C ILE A 278 15.97 -9.79 -6.71
N ASP A 279 16.23 -9.59 -8.01
CA ASP A 279 17.57 -9.68 -8.57
C ASP A 279 18.49 -8.57 -8.04
N PHE A 280 17.96 -7.37 -7.85
CA PHE A 280 18.67 -6.29 -7.16
C PHE A 280 19.04 -6.69 -5.72
N PHE A 281 18.11 -7.23 -4.94
CA PHE A 281 18.39 -7.69 -3.56
C PHE A 281 19.38 -8.85 -3.50
N ARG A 282 19.36 -9.76 -4.47
CA ARG A 282 20.36 -10.85 -4.57
C ARG A 282 21.76 -10.30 -4.84
N ARG A 283 21.88 -9.21 -5.61
CA ARG A 283 23.16 -8.60 -5.95
C ARG A 283 23.74 -7.74 -4.84
N TYR A 284 22.91 -6.92 -4.19
CA TYR A 284 23.36 -5.89 -3.26
C TYR A 284 23.05 -6.18 -1.79
N HIS A 285 22.23 -7.20 -1.50
CA HIS A 285 21.86 -7.63 -0.15
C HIS A 285 21.33 -6.52 0.77
N ASN A 286 20.69 -5.52 0.18
CA ASN A 286 20.20 -4.29 0.82
C ASN A 286 18.67 -4.23 0.83
N GLY A 287 18.00 -5.37 0.94
CA GLY A 287 16.55 -5.41 1.04
C GLY A 287 15.97 -6.80 1.19
N VAL A 288 14.65 -6.83 1.36
CA VAL A 288 13.87 -8.07 1.47
C VAL A 288 12.54 -7.91 0.74
N TYR A 289 12.10 -9.00 0.11
CA TYR A 289 10.80 -9.09 -0.55
C TYR A 289 9.88 -10.02 0.25
N LEU A 290 8.72 -9.50 0.66
CA LEU A 290 7.74 -10.19 1.51
C LEU A 290 6.44 -10.34 0.73
N LYS A 291 6.14 -11.55 0.24
CA LYS A 291 4.95 -11.84 -0.57
C LYS A 291 3.91 -12.60 0.24
N ILE A 292 2.65 -12.16 0.18
CA ILE A 292 1.52 -12.93 0.70
C ILE A 292 1.37 -14.24 -0.07
N GLY A 293 0.96 -15.31 0.60
CA GLY A 293 0.88 -16.65 -0.02
C GLY A 293 2.18 -17.45 -0.01
N THR A 294 3.35 -16.82 0.16
CA THR A 294 4.60 -17.55 0.43
C THR A 294 4.52 -18.26 1.77
N THR A 295 5.02 -19.49 1.86
CA THR A 295 5.08 -20.23 3.13
C THR A 295 6.42 -20.05 3.84
N VAL A 296 6.44 -20.18 5.18
CA VAL A 296 7.71 -20.21 5.93
C VAL A 296 8.59 -21.36 5.47
N LYS A 297 7.99 -22.48 5.07
CA LYS A 297 8.69 -23.64 4.50
C LYS A 297 9.50 -23.27 3.25
N GLU A 298 8.91 -22.54 2.30
CA GLU A 298 9.63 -22.05 1.10
C GLU A 298 10.81 -21.14 1.47
N ILE A 299 10.61 -20.22 2.41
CA ILE A 299 11.68 -19.31 2.86
C ILE A 299 12.84 -20.09 3.48
N MET A 300 12.52 -21.07 4.34
CA MET A 300 13.52 -21.86 5.06
C MET A 300 14.38 -22.76 4.16
N GLN A 301 13.90 -23.14 2.98
CA GLN A 301 14.70 -23.90 2.01
C GLN A 301 15.96 -23.16 1.57
N HIS A 302 15.92 -21.84 1.54
CA HIS A 302 17.03 -20.98 1.12
C HIS A 302 17.74 -20.28 2.29
N CYS A 303 17.34 -20.59 3.53
CA CYS A 303 17.85 -19.97 4.73
C CYS A 303 19.08 -20.71 5.27
N ALA A 304 20.10 -19.97 5.70
CA ALA A 304 21.34 -20.53 6.25
C ALA A 304 21.25 -20.94 7.74
N LEU A 305 20.05 -20.96 8.33
CA LEU A 305 19.83 -21.38 9.72
C LEU A 305 19.99 -22.91 9.90
N PRO A 306 20.38 -23.37 11.10
CA PRO A 306 20.45 -24.80 11.42
C PRO A 306 19.12 -25.52 11.17
N GLU A 307 19.17 -26.77 10.71
CA GLU A 307 18.00 -27.58 10.35
C GLU A 307 16.96 -27.68 11.49
N GLU A 308 17.41 -27.91 12.72
CA GLU A 308 16.53 -27.99 13.88
C GLU A 308 15.73 -26.69 14.10
N GLN A 309 16.37 -25.54 13.91
CA GLN A 309 15.72 -24.24 14.04
C GLN A 309 14.74 -23.97 12.89
N ARG A 310 15.10 -24.36 11.66
CA ARG A 310 14.20 -24.29 10.50
C ARG A 310 12.95 -25.14 10.70
N ASP A 311 13.11 -26.38 11.15
CA ASP A 311 11.99 -27.30 11.41
C ASP A 311 11.10 -26.82 12.54
N ALA A 312 11.68 -26.26 13.61
CA ALA A 312 10.90 -25.65 14.69
C ALA A 312 10.03 -24.50 14.16
N TRP A 313 10.56 -23.65 13.28
CA TRP A 313 9.80 -22.53 12.71
C TRP A 313 8.69 -23.02 11.79
N ILE A 314 8.99 -23.97 10.89
CA ILE A 314 8.00 -24.58 9.99
C ILE A 314 6.86 -25.22 10.77
N ARG A 315 7.15 -25.93 11.87
CA ARG A 315 6.11 -26.54 12.73
C ARG A 315 5.24 -25.51 13.44
N SER A 316 5.81 -24.36 13.81
CA SER A 316 5.11 -23.29 14.53
C SER A 316 4.36 -22.31 13.62
N SER A 317 4.66 -22.30 12.32
CA SER A 317 4.07 -21.38 11.34
C SER A 317 2.71 -21.84 10.81
N MET A 318 2.00 -20.90 10.19
CA MET A 318 0.74 -21.14 9.49
C MET A 318 0.87 -22.24 8.44
N LYS A 319 -0.13 -23.14 8.39
CA LYS A 319 -0.16 -24.24 7.42
C LYS A 319 -0.50 -23.75 6.03
N GLU A 320 -0.01 -24.44 5.01
CA GLU A 320 -0.17 -24.09 3.58
C GLU A 320 -1.63 -23.82 3.16
N ALA A 321 -2.58 -24.64 3.60
CA ALA A 321 -4.00 -24.43 3.30
C ALA A 321 -4.55 -23.12 3.92
N GLU A 322 -4.06 -22.72 5.08
CA GLU A 322 -4.46 -21.46 5.72
C GLU A 322 -3.75 -20.26 5.09
N VAL A 323 -2.48 -20.41 4.71
CA VAL A 323 -1.74 -19.42 3.92
C VAL A 323 -2.47 -19.11 2.62
N GLN A 324 -2.92 -20.14 1.90
CA GLN A 324 -3.69 -19.99 0.67
C GLN A 324 -5.02 -19.28 0.92
N ARG A 325 -5.77 -19.67 1.97
CA ARG A 325 -7.01 -19.00 2.39
C ARG A 325 -6.80 -17.50 2.67
N VAL A 326 -5.69 -17.14 3.32
CA VAL A 326 -5.31 -15.75 3.61
C VAL A 326 -4.94 -14.99 2.33
N ALA A 327 -4.18 -15.62 1.42
CA ALA A 327 -3.80 -15.03 0.14
C ALA A 327 -5.01 -14.79 -0.78
N ASP A 328 -5.99 -15.69 -0.77
CA ASP A 328 -7.21 -15.61 -1.58
C ASP A 328 -8.30 -14.74 -0.93
N TYR A 329 -8.06 -14.24 0.29
CA TYR A 329 -9.03 -13.40 0.99
C TYR A 329 -9.43 -12.19 0.13
N LYS A 330 -10.73 -12.02 -0.12
CA LYS A 330 -11.24 -11.06 -1.11
C LYS A 330 -10.68 -9.64 -0.91
N THR A 331 -10.32 -9.00 -2.01
CA THR A 331 -10.05 -7.56 -2.05
C THR A 331 -11.36 -6.80 -1.84
N THR A 332 -11.61 -6.35 -0.62
CA THR A 332 -12.80 -5.60 -0.22
C THR A 332 -12.41 -4.48 0.75
N LEU A 333 -13.31 -3.51 0.98
CA LEU A 333 -13.22 -2.62 2.16
C LEU A 333 -14.23 -3.00 3.24
N GLU A 334 -14.93 -4.13 3.10
CA GLU A 334 -15.91 -4.60 4.07
C GLU A 334 -15.28 -4.87 5.43
N LYS A 335 -16.13 -4.89 6.46
CA LYS A 335 -15.74 -5.32 7.80
C LYS A 335 -15.13 -6.72 7.74
N VAL A 336 -13.96 -6.84 8.36
CA VAL A 336 -13.22 -8.08 8.47
C VAL A 336 -13.56 -8.74 9.81
N SER A 337 -13.79 -10.06 9.79
CA SER A 337 -14.01 -10.82 11.02
C SER A 337 -12.75 -10.79 11.90
N ALA A 338 -12.90 -10.92 13.22
CA ALA A 338 -11.74 -10.92 14.11
C ALA A 338 -10.77 -12.08 13.79
N SER A 339 -11.30 -13.25 13.43
CA SER A 339 -10.50 -14.42 13.05
C SER A 339 -9.74 -14.21 11.74
N ASP A 340 -10.36 -13.61 10.73
CA ASP A 340 -9.66 -13.31 9.47
C ASP A 340 -8.61 -12.24 9.66
N TYR A 341 -8.92 -11.20 10.46
CA TYR A 341 -7.95 -10.18 10.81
C TYR A 341 -6.70 -10.79 11.46
N ASP A 342 -6.90 -11.63 12.48
CA ASP A 342 -5.79 -12.23 13.21
C ASP A 342 -4.98 -13.19 12.34
N ALA A 343 -5.63 -13.98 11.46
CA ALA A 343 -4.93 -14.85 10.52
C ALA A 343 -4.10 -14.07 9.49
N ILE A 344 -4.68 -13.05 8.84
CA ILE A 344 -3.96 -12.24 7.84
C ILE A 344 -2.78 -11.49 8.48
N LEU A 345 -2.98 -10.94 9.68
CA LEU A 345 -1.93 -10.24 10.42
C LEU A 345 -0.82 -11.22 10.82
N GLN A 346 -1.18 -12.40 11.32
CA GLN A 346 -0.22 -13.42 11.70
C GLN A 346 0.63 -13.86 10.50
N HIS A 347 0.02 -14.03 9.33
CA HIS A 347 0.76 -14.36 8.11
C HIS A 347 1.78 -13.28 7.74
N GLY A 348 1.38 -12.00 7.74
CA GLY A 348 2.31 -10.89 7.50
C GLY A 348 3.47 -10.84 8.49
N TYR A 349 3.18 -11.13 9.76
CA TYR A 349 4.17 -11.22 10.83
C TYR A 349 5.15 -12.37 10.61
N GLU A 350 4.67 -13.56 10.26
CA GLU A 350 5.50 -14.75 10.05
C GLU A 350 6.43 -14.60 8.85
N ILE A 351 5.93 -14.04 7.74
CA ILE A 351 6.75 -13.79 6.55
C ILE A 351 7.81 -12.73 6.81
N ALA A 352 7.45 -11.63 7.50
CA ALA A 352 8.44 -10.64 7.90
C ALA A 352 9.53 -11.27 8.80
N LYS A 353 9.11 -12.05 9.81
CA LYS A 353 10.02 -12.73 10.73
C LYS A 353 10.96 -13.70 10.01
N ALA A 354 10.42 -14.59 9.18
CA ALA A 354 11.19 -15.57 8.42
C ALA A 354 12.18 -14.90 7.48
N SER A 355 11.70 -14.01 6.60
CA SER A 355 12.55 -13.42 5.58
C SER A 355 13.61 -12.49 6.15
N LEU A 356 13.29 -11.68 7.17
CA LEU A 356 14.28 -10.81 7.81
C LEU A 356 15.29 -11.57 8.66
N SER A 357 14.92 -12.72 9.23
CA SER A 357 15.89 -13.54 9.97
C SER A 357 16.82 -14.32 9.02
N CYS A 358 16.34 -14.68 7.84
CA CYS A 358 17.10 -15.45 6.86
C CYS A 358 17.94 -14.59 5.91
N PHE A 359 17.42 -13.42 5.53
CA PHE A 359 18.01 -12.56 4.49
C PHE A 359 18.17 -11.10 4.95
N GLY A 360 17.65 -10.76 6.13
CA GLY A 360 17.75 -9.42 6.68
C GLY A 360 19.15 -9.17 7.21
N ASN A 361 20.02 -8.60 6.38
CA ASN A 361 21.28 -8.00 6.82
C ASN A 361 21.02 -6.69 7.58
N ILE A 362 20.25 -6.77 8.66
CA ILE A 362 19.89 -5.64 9.54
C ILE A 362 20.91 -5.55 10.69
N ALA A 363 22.20 -5.43 10.34
CA ALA A 363 23.26 -5.11 11.30
C ALA A 363 23.35 -3.59 11.49
#